data_AF-A0A976CU52-F1
#
_entry.id   AF-A0A976CU52-F1
#
_cell.length_a   1.000
_cell.length_b   1.000
_cell.length_c   1.000
_cell.angle_alpha   90.00
_cell.angle_beta   90.00
_cell.angle_gamma   90.00
#
_symmetry.space_group_name_H-M   'P 1'
#
loop_
_entity.id
_entity.type
_entity.pdbx_description
1 polymer ?
#
loop_
_entity_poly.entity_id
_entity_poly.type
_entity_poly.pdbx_seq_one_letter_code
_entity_poly.pdbx_strand_id
1 'polypeptide(L)'
;MLRALSLPLLSFCLFALSLPACAPYRAAWGSGWTEKEANDSIMIVDSSPATLGWKRLQYFTTLHPEFGTFLKQFGTPDCIAETTHSRQHYLVAYYLNNRQAYSFRNNTKAISQPIEVAGPYPMSPKEYRLLRSLQKDFERSSSTD
;
A
#
# COMPACT_ATOMS: atom_id res chain seq x y z
N MET A 1 -47.15 -55.90 18.75
CA MET A 1 -46.21 -54.94 19.39
C MET A 1 -44.87 -55.04 18.67
N LEU A 2 -44.57 -54.12 17.75
CA LEU A 2 -43.27 -54.02 17.09
C LEU A 2 -42.37 -53.07 17.91
N ARG A 3 -41.16 -53.51 18.27
CA ARG A 3 -40.03 -52.68 18.73
C ARG A 3 -38.81 -53.13 17.94
N ALA A 4 -38.44 -52.39 16.90
CA ALA A 4 -37.51 -51.26 16.92
C ALA A 4 -36.05 -51.74 16.73
N LEU A 5 -35.65 -51.77 15.44
CA LEU A 5 -34.26 -51.82 14.99
C LEU A 5 -33.55 -50.55 15.46
N SER A 6 -32.42 -50.69 16.15
CA SER A 6 -31.53 -49.58 16.51
C SER A 6 -30.20 -49.73 15.78
N LEU A 7 -30.03 -49.01 14.68
CA LEU A 7 -28.75 -48.44 14.25
C LEU A 7 -29.04 -46.97 13.94
N PRO A 8 -28.17 -46.04 14.35
CA PRO A 8 -27.22 -45.60 13.34
C PRO A 8 -25.80 -45.39 13.88
N LEU A 9 -24.87 -46.11 13.26
CA LEU A 9 -23.54 -45.59 12.97
C LEU A 9 -23.71 -44.35 12.07
N LEU A 10 -23.71 -43.16 12.64
CA LEU A 10 -23.55 -41.93 11.87
C LEU A 10 -22.94 -40.81 12.74
N SER A 11 -21.86 -41.14 13.45
CA SER A 11 -20.95 -40.13 14.02
C SER A 11 -19.98 -39.72 12.90
N PHE A 12 -20.54 -38.99 11.95
CA PHE A 12 -19.92 -38.55 10.71
C PHE A 12 -19.18 -37.23 10.98
N CYS A 13 -17.85 -37.27 10.96
CA CYS A 13 -16.96 -36.26 10.38
C CYS A 13 -17.35 -34.76 10.47
N LEU A 14 -17.54 -34.18 11.66
CA LEU A 14 -17.88 -32.74 11.78
C LEU A 14 -17.11 -32.00 12.88
N PHE A 15 -15.83 -32.34 13.08
CA PHE A 15 -14.97 -31.66 14.07
C PHE A 15 -13.54 -31.42 13.55
N ALA A 16 -13.39 -30.90 12.32
CA ALA A 16 -12.07 -30.64 11.74
C ALA A 16 -11.94 -29.32 10.96
N LEU A 17 -12.85 -28.35 11.12
CA LEU A 17 -12.82 -27.11 10.34
C LEU A 17 -13.14 -25.88 11.19
N SER A 18 -12.22 -25.49 12.07
CA SER A 18 -12.20 -24.13 12.64
C SER A 18 -10.85 -23.80 13.31
N LEU A 19 -9.75 -23.90 12.56
CA LEU A 19 -8.54 -23.16 12.95
C LEU A 19 -8.68 -21.73 12.40
N PRO A 20 -8.70 -20.69 13.26
CA PRO A 20 -8.78 -19.31 12.82
C PRO A 20 -7.52 -18.98 12.01
N ALA A 21 -7.71 -18.41 10.82
CA ALA A 21 -6.64 -17.81 10.07
C ALA A 21 -6.05 -16.65 10.88
N CYS A 22 -5.04 -16.92 11.72
CA CYS A 22 -4.16 -15.90 12.25
C CYS A 22 -3.43 -15.29 11.05
N ALA A 23 -3.87 -14.11 10.61
CA ALA A 23 -3.08 -13.28 9.71
C ALA A 23 -1.68 -13.09 10.34
N PRO A 24 -0.60 -13.23 9.56
CA PRO A 24 0.75 -13.29 10.11
C PRO A 24 1.13 -11.98 10.81
N TYR A 25 1.43 -12.06 12.11
CA TYR A 25 1.87 -10.93 12.95
C TYR A 25 3.05 -10.14 12.38
N ARG A 26 3.87 -10.77 11.51
CA ARG A 26 5.02 -10.15 10.85
C ARG A 26 4.63 -9.01 9.89
N ALA A 27 3.44 -9.08 9.29
CA ALA A 27 2.96 -8.03 8.38
C ALA A 27 2.73 -6.70 9.12
N ALA A 28 2.21 -6.75 10.34
CA ALA A 28 1.96 -5.57 11.17
C ALA A 28 3.25 -4.94 11.73
N TRP A 29 4.32 -5.72 11.93
CA TRP A 29 5.60 -5.18 12.38
C TRP A 29 6.40 -4.52 11.26
N GLY A 30 6.34 -5.05 10.03
CA GLY A 30 6.96 -4.43 8.86
C GLY A 30 6.32 -3.08 8.47
N SER A 31 4.99 -2.94 8.66
CA SER A 31 4.28 -1.70 8.35
C SER A 31 4.61 -0.57 9.34
N GLY A 32 4.72 -0.86 10.64
CA GLY A 32 4.99 0.17 11.65
C GLY A 32 6.40 0.79 11.57
N TRP A 33 7.41 0.02 11.16
CA TRP A 33 8.78 0.53 10.98
C TRP A 33 8.89 1.43 9.76
N THR A 34 8.30 1.01 8.64
CA THR A 34 8.31 1.78 7.38
C THR A 34 7.48 3.06 7.47
N GLU A 35 6.44 3.10 8.30
CA GLU A 35 5.60 4.30 8.48
C GLU A 35 6.39 5.46 9.09
N LYS A 36 7.20 5.20 10.12
CA LYS A 36 8.01 6.26 10.77
C LYS A 36 9.05 6.85 9.81
N GLU A 37 9.64 6.01 8.96
CA GLU A 37 10.61 6.44 7.95
C GLU A 37 9.94 7.15 6.76
N ALA A 38 8.70 6.79 6.44
CA ALA A 38 7.95 7.37 5.33
C ALA A 38 7.32 8.73 5.65
N ASN A 39 6.92 8.95 6.91
CA ASN A 39 6.25 10.18 7.30
C ASN A 39 7.14 11.42 7.09
N ASP A 40 6.57 12.43 6.42
CA ASP A 40 7.24 13.68 6.03
C ASP A 40 8.44 13.47 5.10
N SER A 41 8.44 12.38 4.33
CA SER A 41 9.52 12.02 3.42
C SER A 41 9.03 11.82 1.98
N ILE A 42 9.90 12.20 1.03
CA ILE A 42 9.77 11.87 -0.39
C ILE A 42 10.60 10.62 -0.66
N MET A 43 10.02 9.63 -1.32
CA MET A 43 10.59 8.32 -1.52
C MET A 43 10.55 7.94 -3.00
N ILE A 44 11.68 7.45 -3.52
CA ILE A 44 11.74 6.81 -4.83
C ILE A 44 10.93 5.51 -4.80
N VAL A 45 10.21 5.23 -5.88
CA VAL A 45 9.47 3.98 -6.07
C VAL A 45 10.21 3.13 -7.11
N ASP A 46 10.88 2.09 -6.64
CA ASP A 46 11.50 1.07 -7.49
C ASP A 46 11.26 -0.31 -6.88
N SER A 47 10.94 -1.28 -7.75
CA SER A 47 10.68 -2.66 -7.36
C SER A 47 11.95 -3.50 -7.28
N SER A 48 13.07 -3.05 -7.88
CA SER A 48 14.32 -3.83 -7.96
C SER A 48 15.58 -2.93 -7.94
N PRO A 49 16.24 -2.76 -6.78
CA PRO A 49 15.86 -3.29 -5.46
C PRO A 49 14.62 -2.59 -4.91
N ALA A 50 13.80 -3.34 -4.16
CA ALA A 50 12.57 -2.80 -3.58
C ALA A 50 12.85 -1.65 -2.60
N THR A 51 12.53 -0.42 -3.02
CA THR A 51 12.73 0.80 -2.21
C THR A 51 11.69 0.91 -1.09
N LEU A 52 11.93 1.82 -0.15
CA LEU A 52 10.93 2.20 0.85
C LEU A 52 9.64 2.67 0.17
N GLY A 53 9.75 3.52 -0.86
CA GLY A 53 8.59 4.02 -1.61
C GLY A 53 7.77 2.89 -2.25
N TRP A 54 8.43 1.87 -2.82
CA TRP A 54 7.72 0.70 -3.34
C TRP A 54 6.97 -0.08 -2.26
N LYS A 55 7.60 -0.33 -1.11
CA LYS A 55 6.96 -1.03 0.02
C LYS A 55 5.75 -0.26 0.55
N ARG A 56 5.87 1.06 0.67
CA ARG A 56 4.78 1.95 1.09
C ARG A 56 3.64 2.00 0.08
N LEU A 57 3.96 2.05 -1.22
CA LEU A 57 2.97 1.98 -2.29
C LEU A 57 2.15 0.68 -2.22
N GLN A 58 2.82 -0.47 -2.07
CA GLN A 58 2.15 -1.78 -1.92
C GLN A 58 1.28 -1.85 -0.66
N TYR A 59 1.77 -1.31 0.45
CA TYR A 59 0.98 -1.19 1.68
C TYR A 59 -0.29 -0.35 1.47
N PHE A 60 -0.16 0.82 0.85
CA PHE A 60 -1.30 1.69 0.58
C PHE A 60 -2.31 1.05 -0.37
N THR A 61 -1.87 0.33 -1.40
CA THR A 61 -2.74 -0.46 -2.29
C THR A 61 -3.46 -1.60 -1.56
N THR A 62 -2.81 -2.23 -0.57
CA THR A 62 -3.43 -3.29 0.23
C THR A 62 -4.54 -2.75 1.12
N LEU A 63 -4.35 -1.56 1.69
CA LEU A 63 -5.35 -0.90 2.51
C LEU A 63 -6.51 -0.31 1.70
N HIS A 64 -6.21 0.21 0.51
CA HIS A 64 -7.15 0.94 -0.34
C HIS A 64 -7.16 0.34 -1.75
N PRO A 65 -7.95 -0.72 -2.01
CA PRO A 65 -7.96 -1.42 -3.30
C PRO A 65 -8.31 -0.52 -4.50
N GLU A 66 -9.10 0.55 -4.28
CA GLU A 66 -9.41 1.56 -5.29
C GLU A 66 -8.17 2.31 -5.78
N PHE A 67 -7.16 2.49 -4.92
CA PHE A 67 -5.86 3.01 -5.34
C PHE A 67 -5.13 2.03 -6.28
N GLY A 68 -5.29 0.73 -6.06
CA GLY A 68 -4.78 -0.28 -7.00
C GLY A 68 -5.39 -0.16 -8.40
N THR A 69 -6.68 0.17 -8.49
CA THR A 69 -7.34 0.47 -9.77
C THR A 69 -6.76 1.73 -10.41
N PHE A 70 -6.51 2.78 -9.61
CA PHE A 70 -5.83 3.99 -10.09
C PHE A 70 -4.44 3.67 -10.67
N LEU A 71 -3.62 2.88 -9.97
CA LEU A 71 -2.29 2.50 -10.45
C LEU A 71 -2.33 1.67 -11.73
N LYS A 72 -3.36 0.82 -11.93
CA LYS A 72 -3.54 0.09 -13.19
C LYS A 72 -3.83 1.03 -14.37
N GLN A 73 -4.51 2.15 -14.13
CA GLN A 73 -4.87 3.11 -15.15
C GLN A 73 -3.72 4.09 -15.47
N PHE A 74 -3.03 4.60 -14.44
CA PHE A 74 -2.02 5.66 -14.60
C PHE A 74 -0.58 5.15 -14.54
N GLY A 75 -0.38 3.88 -14.20
CA GLY A 75 0.93 3.28 -13.98
C GLY A 75 1.48 3.55 -12.58
N THR A 76 2.68 3.03 -12.34
CA THR A 76 3.43 3.24 -11.09
C THR A 76 4.04 4.65 -11.07
N PRO A 77 3.90 5.42 -9.98
CA PRO A 77 4.57 6.71 -9.86
C PRO A 77 6.08 6.54 -9.72
N ASP A 78 6.86 7.53 -10.14
CA ASP A 78 8.32 7.56 -9.97
C ASP A 78 8.72 7.83 -8.50
N CYS A 79 7.93 8.66 -7.82
CA CYS A 79 8.15 9.03 -6.43
C CYS A 79 6.81 9.09 -5.70
N ILE A 80 6.82 8.83 -4.40
CA ILE A 80 5.71 9.14 -3.51
C ILE A 80 6.18 10.01 -2.35
N ALA A 81 5.29 10.83 -1.81
CA ALA A 81 5.48 11.48 -0.52
C ALA A 81 4.36 11.10 0.41
N GLU A 82 4.66 10.85 1.68
CA GLU A 82 3.67 10.58 2.70
C GLU A 82 3.78 11.58 3.84
N THR A 83 2.65 12.08 4.33
CA THR A 83 2.60 12.89 5.54
C THR A 83 1.31 12.61 6.30
N THR A 84 1.40 12.58 7.62
CA THR A 84 0.25 12.44 8.51
C THR A 84 0.05 13.73 9.28
N HIS A 85 -1.08 14.38 9.07
CA HIS A 85 -1.43 15.61 9.76
C HIS A 85 -2.86 15.56 10.29
N SER A 86 -3.07 15.88 11.57
CA SER A 86 -4.41 16.02 12.17
C SER A 86 -5.37 14.85 11.88
N ARG A 87 -4.87 13.61 11.98
CA ARG A 87 -5.56 12.33 11.69
C ARG A 87 -5.85 12.06 10.21
N GLN A 88 -5.39 12.90 9.31
CA GLN A 88 -5.41 12.65 7.88
C GLN A 88 -4.05 12.10 7.47
N HIS A 89 -4.06 11.03 6.70
CA HIS A 89 -2.89 10.54 6.00
C HIS A 89 -2.99 11.02 4.55
N TYR A 90 -1.91 11.64 4.08
CA TYR A 90 -1.77 12.15 2.74
C TYR A 90 -0.69 11.36 2.03
N LEU A 91 -1.00 10.90 0.83
CA LEU A 91 -0.03 10.34 -0.10
C LEU A 91 -0.05 11.18 -1.38
N VAL A 92 1.11 11.65 -1.82
CA VAL A 92 1.26 12.33 -3.12
C VAL A 92 2.03 11.42 -4.05
N ALA A 93 1.44 11.07 -5.19
CA ALA A 93 2.07 10.25 -6.23
C ALA A 93 2.58 11.15 -7.37
N TYR A 94 3.87 11.09 -7.64
CA TYR A 94 4.55 11.91 -8.64
C TYR A 94 4.88 11.11 -9.90
N TYR A 95 4.46 11.62 -11.04
CA TYR A 95 4.72 11.06 -12.38
C TYR A 95 5.60 12.06 -13.15
N LEU A 96 6.91 11.83 -13.13
CA LEU A 96 7.91 12.77 -13.64
C LEU A 96 7.85 12.90 -15.16
N ASN A 97 7.60 11.80 -15.87
CA ASN A 97 7.49 11.81 -17.33
C ASN A 97 6.40 12.78 -17.82
N ASN A 98 5.28 12.83 -17.10
CA ASN A 98 4.13 13.66 -17.44
C ASN A 98 4.13 15.01 -16.70
N ARG A 99 5.07 15.21 -15.76
CA ARG A 99 5.14 16.37 -14.85
C ARG A 99 3.82 16.60 -14.11
N GLN A 100 3.24 15.52 -13.62
CA GLN A 100 1.97 15.52 -12.92
C GLN A 100 2.09 14.89 -11.54
N ALA A 101 1.27 15.35 -10.62
CA ALA A 101 1.13 14.77 -9.29
C ALA A 101 -0.35 14.53 -8.96
N TYR A 102 -0.63 13.51 -8.18
CA TYR A 102 -1.95 13.20 -7.65
C TYR A 102 -1.87 13.13 -6.13
N SER A 103 -2.86 13.71 -5.45
CA SER A 103 -2.95 13.69 -4.00
C SER A 103 -4.07 12.74 -3.57
N PHE A 104 -3.76 11.92 -2.57
CA PHE A 104 -4.67 10.97 -1.95
C PHE A 104 -4.79 11.33 -0.48
N ARG A 105 -6.02 11.40 0.02
CA ARG A 105 -6.30 11.69 1.42
C ARG A 105 -7.19 10.60 2.01
N ASN A 106 -6.82 10.10 3.19
CA ASN A 106 -7.65 9.18 3.94
C ASN A 106 -7.58 9.45 5.45
N ASN A 107 -8.65 9.09 6.15
CA ASN A 107 -8.71 9.22 7.60
C ASN A 107 -8.01 8.04 8.28
N THR A 108 -6.98 8.32 9.08
CA THR A 108 -6.18 7.30 9.82
C THR A 108 -7.01 6.48 10.80
N LYS A 109 -8.14 7.00 11.31
CA LYS A 109 -9.04 6.29 12.23
C LYS A 109 -10.16 5.52 11.54
N ALA A 110 -10.41 5.79 10.26
CA ALA A 110 -11.52 5.23 9.51
C ALA A 110 -11.00 4.69 8.18
N ILE A 111 -10.15 3.66 8.26
CA ILE A 111 -9.51 3.03 7.10
C ILE A 111 -10.55 2.48 6.10
N SER A 112 -11.75 2.11 6.57
CA SER A 112 -12.84 1.64 5.72
C SER A 112 -13.54 2.75 4.91
N GLN A 113 -13.20 4.02 5.12
CA GLN A 113 -13.73 5.10 4.31
C GLN A 113 -12.96 5.18 2.99
N PRO A 114 -13.65 5.42 1.86
CA PRO A 114 -12.99 5.57 0.57
C PRO A 114 -11.92 6.66 0.61
N ILE A 115 -10.83 6.45 -0.12
CA ILE A 115 -9.82 7.50 -0.29
C ILE A 115 -10.38 8.64 -1.15
N GLU A 116 -10.03 9.86 -0.78
CA GLU A 116 -10.29 11.03 -1.61
C GLU A 116 -9.11 11.27 -2.53
N VAL A 117 -9.38 11.54 -3.80
CA VAL A 117 -8.35 11.76 -4.83
C VAL A 117 -8.49 13.16 -5.42
N ALA A 118 -7.38 13.85 -5.61
CA ALA A 118 -7.34 15.14 -6.28
C ALA A 118 -6.15 15.23 -7.25
N GLY A 119 -6.36 15.94 -8.37
CA GLY A 119 -5.38 16.12 -9.43
C GLY A 119 -5.93 15.79 -10.83
N PRO A 120 -5.06 15.77 -11.86
CA PRO A 120 -3.62 15.98 -11.77
C PRO A 120 -3.26 17.43 -11.43
N TYR A 121 -2.24 17.61 -10.60
CA TYR A 121 -1.59 18.90 -10.36
C TYR A 121 -0.36 19.03 -11.25
N PRO A 122 -0.19 20.16 -11.97
CA PRO A 122 1.01 20.40 -12.73
C PRO A 122 2.20 20.61 -11.79
N MET A 123 3.30 19.92 -12.07
CA MET A 123 4.54 20.05 -11.31
C MET A 123 5.30 21.31 -11.72
N SER A 124 5.78 22.07 -10.73
CA SER A 124 6.60 23.25 -11.02
C SER A 124 7.96 22.84 -11.61
N PRO A 125 8.62 23.69 -12.43
CA PRO A 125 9.96 23.39 -12.94
C PRO A 125 10.99 23.13 -11.85
N LYS A 126 10.84 23.77 -10.68
CA LYS A 126 11.74 23.58 -9.52
C LYS A 126 11.54 22.20 -8.90
N GLU A 127 10.30 21.82 -8.66
CA GLU A 127 9.92 20.51 -8.12
C GLU A 127 10.34 19.36 -9.03
N TYR A 128 10.09 19.49 -10.34
CA TYR A 128 10.54 18.51 -11.33
C TYR A 128 12.05 18.29 -11.30
N ARG A 129 12.84 19.37 -11.25
CA ARG A 129 14.30 19.26 -11.18
C ARG A 129 14.76 18.55 -9.91
N LEU A 130 14.15 18.87 -8.77
CA LEU A 130 14.49 18.26 -7.48
C LEU A 130 14.20 16.74 -7.46
N LEU A 131 13.01 16.34 -7.90
CA LEU A 131 12.63 14.93 -7.93
C LEU A 131 13.44 14.15 -8.97
N ARG A 132 13.73 14.77 -10.12
CA ARG A 132 14.55 14.12 -11.14
C ARG A 132 16.01 13.98 -10.72
N SER A 133 16.57 14.91 -9.92
CA SER A 133 17.91 14.70 -9.34
C SER A 133 17.89 13.55 -8.34
N LEU A 134 16.87 13.47 -7.49
CA LEU A 134 16.72 12.35 -6.54
C LEU A 134 16.69 10.99 -7.26
N GLN A 135 15.93 10.88 -8.35
CA GLN A 135 15.86 9.66 -9.16
C GLN A 135 17.22 9.29 -9.78
N LYS A 136 17.93 10.28 -10.36
CA LYS A 136 19.25 10.06 -10.95
C LYS A 136 20.31 9.64 -9.93
N ASP A 137 20.27 10.21 -8.74
CA ASP A 137 21.22 9.88 -7.69
C ASP A 137 20.99 8.44 -7.19
N PHE A 138 19.72 8.01 -7.10
CA PHE A 138 19.37 6.63 -6.82
C PHE A 138 19.88 5.65 -7.90
N GLU A 139 19.63 5.95 -9.18
CA GLU A 139 20.11 5.13 -10.33
C GLU A 139 21.64 4.98 -10.37
N ARG A 140 22.37 6.03 -9.96
CA ARG A 140 23.84 5.97 -9.84
C ARG A 140 24.28 5.10 -8.68
N SER A 141 23.59 5.18 -7.54
CA SER A 141 23.94 4.33 -6.39
C SER A 141 23.68 2.85 -6.65
N SER A 142 22.65 2.52 -7.43
CA SER A 142 22.29 1.12 -7.73
C SER A 142 23.10 0.46 -8.84
N SER A 143 23.88 1.24 -9.61
CA SER A 143 24.73 0.73 -10.70
C SER A 143 26.18 0.45 -10.29
N THR A 144 26.52 0.70 -9.03
CA THR A 144 27.87 0.49 -8.47
C THR A 144 28.00 -0.87 -7.74
N ASP A 145 26.90 -1.63 -7.64
CA ASP A 145 26.82 -2.98 -7.07
C ASP A 145 26.77 -4.06 -8.16
#